data_AF-A0A9R1VFU8-F1
#
_entry.id   AF-A0A9R1VFU8-F1
#
_cell.length_a   1.000
_cell.length_b   1.000
_cell.length_c   1.000
_cell.angle_alpha   90.00
_cell.angle_beta   90.00
_cell.angle_gamma   90.00
#
_symmetry.space_group_name_H-M   'P 1'
#
loop_
_entity.id
_entity.type
_entity.pdbx_description
1 polymer ?
#
loop_
_entity_poly.entity_id
_entity_poly.type
_entity_poly.pdbx_seq_one_letter_code
_entity_poly.pdbx_strand_id
1 'polypeptide(L)'
;MQDKGVRIIWVYHITSLVNSVGHIWGNQAWNTGDLSKNNWWLGVLLFGEGWHNNHHAFEYSARYGLEWWQIDVTWYVIRCLEAFGLATNVKVPTDAEKVKKSFVISNNTL
;
A
#
# COMPACT_ATOMS: atom_id res chain seq x y z
N MET A 1 28.02 -21.75 5.28
CA MET A 1 26.61 -21.51 5.69
C MET A 1 26.50 -20.17 6.43
N GLN A 2 26.93 -19.06 5.83
CA GLN A 2 27.22 -17.84 6.60
C GLN A 2 26.76 -16.55 5.91
N ASP A 3 25.60 -16.56 5.23
CA ASP A 3 25.08 -15.37 4.54
C ASP A 3 23.59 -15.09 4.81
N LYS A 4 22.91 -15.98 5.56
CA LYS A 4 21.46 -15.87 5.80
C LYS A 4 21.10 -14.78 6.82
N GLY A 5 21.97 -14.52 7.81
CA GLY A 5 21.71 -13.56 8.88
C GLY A 5 21.63 -12.11 8.39
N VAL A 6 22.58 -11.68 7.55
CA VAL A 6 22.62 -10.32 6.98
C VAL A 6 21.35 -10.03 6.19
N ARG A 7 20.90 -10.98 5.36
CA ARG A 7 19.64 -10.85 4.58
C ARG A 7 18.43 -10.64 5.48
N ILE A 8 18.28 -11.44 6.53
CA ILE A 8 17.14 -11.35 7.45
C ILE A 8 17.13 -9.99 8.15
N ILE A 9 18.29 -9.53 8.62
CA ILE A 9 18.45 -8.22 9.25
C ILE A 9 17.98 -7.12 8.29
N TRP A 10 18.47 -7.10 7.04
CA TRP A 10 18.07 -6.10 6.07
C TRP A 10 16.57 -6.10 5.80
N VAL A 11 15.97 -7.27 5.54
CA VAL A 11 14.53 -7.39 5.30
C VAL A 11 13.74 -6.85 6.49
N TYR A 12 14.12 -7.24 7.71
CA TYR A 12 13.44 -6.78 8.93
C TYR A 12 13.51 -5.26 9.12
N HIS A 13 14.68 -4.65 8.87
CA HIS A 13 14.85 -3.20 9.00
C HIS A 13 14.06 -2.46 7.92
N ILE A 14 14.01 -2.99 6.70
CA ILE A 14 13.22 -2.40 5.60
C ILE A 14 11.72 -2.44 5.95
N THR A 15 11.19 -3.57 6.41
CA THR A 15 9.78 -3.65 6.83
C THR A 15 9.48 -2.71 8.00
N SER A 16 10.38 -2.62 8.98
CA SER A 16 10.23 -1.70 10.11
C SER A 16 10.29 -0.23 9.68
N LEU A 17 11.09 0.08 8.65
CA LEU A 17 11.19 1.41 8.06
C LEU A 17 9.87 1.82 7.40
N VAL A 18 9.18 0.90 6.69
CA VAL A 18 7.85 1.17 6.12
C VAL A 18 6.88 1.61 7.21
N ASN A 19 6.78 0.86 8.31
CA ASN A 19 5.88 1.21 9.42
C ASN A 19 6.24 2.55 10.06
N SER A 20 7.54 2.84 10.20
CA SER A 20 7.98 4.09 10.83
C SER A 20 7.71 5.30 9.93
N VAL A 21 8.23 5.28 8.70
CA VAL A 21 8.09 6.41 7.77
C VAL A 21 6.64 6.55 7.31
N GLY A 22 5.96 5.43 7.04
CA GLY A 22 4.57 5.37 6.61
C GLY A 22 3.58 5.93 7.63
N HIS A 23 3.94 6.07 8.91
CA HIS A 23 3.09 6.72 9.91
C HIS A 23 3.57 8.13 10.33
N ILE A 24 4.74 8.57 9.87
CA ILE A 24 5.33 9.86 10.25
C ILE A 24 5.34 10.84 9.08
N TRP A 25 5.76 10.40 7.88
CA TRP A 25 6.06 11.30 6.77
C TRP A 25 5.43 10.87 5.44
N GLY A 26 4.67 11.79 4.85
CA GLY A 26 3.99 11.61 3.58
C GLY A 26 2.65 12.33 3.54
N ASN A 27 1.80 11.96 2.58
CA ASN A 27 0.46 12.51 2.42
C ASN A 27 -0.61 11.50 2.82
N GLN A 28 -1.69 11.96 3.45
CA GLN A 28 -2.84 11.12 3.80
C GLN A 28 -3.96 11.41 2.79
N ALA A 29 -4.28 10.43 1.95
CA ALA A 29 -5.29 10.56 0.89
C ALA A 29 -6.69 10.12 1.36
N TRP A 30 -6.75 9.21 2.35
CA TRP A 30 -7.98 8.61 2.86
C TRP A 30 -8.09 8.79 4.36
N ASN A 31 -9.31 8.97 4.84
CA ASN A 31 -9.59 8.95 6.26
C ASN A 31 -9.65 7.51 6.77
N THR A 32 -8.56 7.09 7.39
CA THR A 32 -8.35 5.76 7.98
C THR A 32 -8.49 5.76 9.51
N GLY A 33 -8.61 6.93 10.15
CA GLY A 33 -8.62 7.07 11.61
C GLY A 33 -7.25 6.87 12.29
N ASP A 34 -6.21 6.58 11.52
CA ASP A 34 -4.83 6.45 11.98
C ASP A 34 -3.90 7.47 11.30
N LEU A 35 -2.60 7.37 11.58
CA LEU A 35 -1.58 8.27 11.04
C LEU A 35 -0.90 7.77 9.77
N SER A 36 -1.46 6.76 9.09
CA SER A 36 -0.87 6.20 7.86
C SER A 36 -0.78 7.26 6.76
N LYS A 37 0.32 7.23 5.98
CA LYS A 37 0.68 8.21 4.96
C LYS A 37 1.29 7.52 3.74
N ASN A 38 0.93 8.00 2.57
CA ASN A 38 1.51 7.64 1.29
C ASN A 38 2.83 8.37 1.06
N ASN A 39 3.82 7.65 0.55
CA ASN A 39 5.16 8.14 0.31
C ASN A 39 5.71 7.58 -1.02
N TRP A 40 5.84 8.46 -2.02
CA TRP A 40 6.06 8.04 -3.41
C TRP A 40 7.43 7.42 -3.66
N TRP A 41 8.49 7.92 -3.01
CA TRP A 41 9.84 7.37 -3.19
C TRP A 41 9.98 6.01 -2.50
N LEU A 42 9.32 5.81 -1.36
CA LEU A 42 9.19 4.48 -0.74
C LEU A 42 8.38 3.53 -1.61
N GLY A 43 7.33 4.02 -2.29
CA GLY A 43 6.54 3.22 -3.22
C GLY A 43 7.40 2.61 -4.32
N VAL A 44 8.36 3.38 -4.84
CA VAL A 44 9.31 2.90 -5.86
C VAL A 44 10.37 1.96 -5.27
N LEU A 45 10.99 2.34 -4.15
CA LEU A 45 12.09 1.55 -3.57
C LEU A 45 11.64 0.24 -2.95
N LEU A 46 10.43 0.20 -2.39
CA LEU A 46 9.89 -0.91 -1.63
C LEU A 46 8.70 -1.56 -2.33
N PHE A 47 8.74 -1.57 -3.67
CA PHE A 47 7.83 -2.36 -4.51
C PHE A 47 6.33 -2.09 -4.34
N GLY A 48 5.94 -0.92 -3.81
CA GLY A 48 4.55 -0.52 -3.61
C GLY A 48 4.17 -0.28 -2.14
N GLU A 49 4.99 -0.72 -1.18
CA GLU A 49 4.71 -0.58 0.27
C GLU A 49 4.65 0.88 0.74
N GLY A 50 5.18 1.83 -0.04
CA GLY A 50 5.06 3.25 0.27
C GLY A 50 3.65 3.82 0.15
N TRP A 51 2.70 3.13 -0.46
CA TRP A 51 1.29 3.54 -0.51
C TRP A 51 0.52 3.12 0.75
N HIS A 52 1.12 3.40 1.91
CA HIS A 52 0.72 2.87 3.20
C HIS A 52 -0.68 3.32 3.63
N ASN A 53 -1.05 4.58 3.35
CA ASN A 53 -2.40 5.07 3.63
C ASN A 53 -3.45 4.45 2.71
N ASN A 54 -3.12 4.17 1.45
CA ASN A 54 -4.02 3.45 0.56
C ASN A 54 -4.25 2.02 1.07
N HIS A 55 -3.19 1.34 1.51
CA HIS A 55 -3.28 0.00 2.08
C HIS A 55 -4.17 -0.03 3.33
N HIS A 56 -3.97 0.90 4.27
CA HIS A 56 -4.81 1.01 5.47
C HIS A 56 -6.27 1.40 5.16
N ALA A 57 -6.52 2.11 4.04
CA ALA A 57 -7.88 2.42 3.63
C ALA A 57 -8.62 1.21 3.04
N PHE A 58 -7.89 0.33 2.34
CA PHE A 58 -8.43 -0.84 1.65
C PHE A 58 -7.53 -2.06 1.85
N GLU A 59 -7.47 -2.57 3.07
CA GLU A 59 -6.59 -3.70 3.48
C GLU A 59 -6.85 -4.98 2.66
N TYR A 60 -8.07 -5.13 2.14
CA TYR A 60 -8.45 -6.26 1.29
C TYR A 60 -7.97 -6.13 -0.17
N SER A 61 -7.52 -4.94 -0.58
CA SER A 61 -7.12 -4.66 -1.96
C SER A 61 -5.79 -5.32 -2.26
N ALA A 62 -5.74 -6.02 -3.39
CA ALA A 62 -4.50 -6.56 -3.94
C ALA A 62 -3.58 -5.46 -4.52
N ARG A 63 -4.10 -4.24 -4.70
CA ARG A 63 -3.40 -3.08 -5.25
C ARG A 63 -3.25 -2.01 -4.18
N TYR A 64 -2.02 -1.58 -3.92
CA TYR A 64 -1.71 -0.52 -2.96
C TYR A 64 -1.65 0.84 -3.67
N GLY A 65 -1.05 0.91 -4.86
CA GLY A 65 -1.00 2.14 -5.65
C GLY A 65 -2.30 2.40 -6.41
N LEU A 66 -3.27 3.13 -5.84
CA LEU A 66 -4.62 3.31 -6.41
C LEU A 66 -4.68 4.30 -7.58
N GLU A 67 -3.71 5.22 -7.69
CA GLU A 67 -3.61 6.17 -8.80
C GLU A 67 -2.72 5.64 -9.94
N TRP A 68 -2.90 6.17 -11.15
CA TRP A 68 -2.16 5.70 -12.34
C TRP A 68 -0.64 5.94 -12.25
N TRP A 69 -0.21 6.98 -11.53
CA TRP A 69 1.20 7.33 -11.33
C TRP A 69 1.85 6.61 -10.14
N GLN A 70 1.05 5.89 -9.34
CA GLN A 70 1.53 5.19 -8.16
C GLN A 70 2.09 3.83 -8.56
N ILE A 71 3.41 3.77 -8.71
CA ILE A 71 4.13 2.54 -9.07
C ILE A 71 3.97 1.52 -7.95
N ASP A 72 3.44 0.35 -8.30
CA ASP A 72 3.20 -0.77 -7.41
C ASP A 72 3.65 -2.05 -8.11
N VAL A 73 4.87 -2.49 -7.76
CA VAL A 73 5.50 -3.64 -8.42
C VAL A 73 4.79 -4.93 -8.00
N THR A 74 4.36 -5.02 -6.74
CA THR A 74 3.57 -6.15 -6.23
C THR A 74 2.27 -6.32 -7.02
N TRP A 75 1.57 -5.23 -7.31
CA TRP A 75 0.38 -5.24 -8.15
C TRP A 75 0.66 -5.80 -9.56
N TYR A 76 1.76 -5.38 -10.19
CA TYR A 76 2.13 -5.88 -11.51
C TYR A 76 2.44 -7.38 -11.49
N VAL A 77 3.08 -7.89 -10.43
CA VAL A 77 3.30 -9.32 -10.23
C VAL A 77 1.97 -10.06 -10.08
N ILE A 78 1.04 -9.55 -9.27
CA ILE A 78 -0.30 -10.15 -9.10
C ILE A 78 -1.05 -10.19 -10.43
N ARG A 79 -1.00 -9.12 -11.23
CA ARG A 79 -1.62 -9.08 -12.56
C ARG A 79 -1.00 -10.05 -13.55
N CYS A 80 0.31 -10.25 -13.47
CA CYS A 80 1.00 -11.27 -14.24
C CYS A 80 0.52 -12.68 -13.85
N LEU A 81 0.44 -12.98 -12.55
CA LEU A 81 -0.08 -14.25 -12.04
C LEU A 81 -1.55 -14.47 -12.41
N GLU A 82 -2.37 -13.43 -12.36
CA GLU A 82 -3.78 -13.47 -12.78
C GLU A 82 -3.91 -13.78 -14.28
N ALA A 83 -3.05 -13.20 -15.12
CA ALA A 83 -3.03 -13.48 -16.56
C ALA A 83 -2.67 -14.95 -16.87
N PHE A 84 -1.84 -15.58 -16.03
CA PHE A 84 -1.54 -17.02 -16.13
C PHE A 84 -2.59 -17.91 -15.44
N GLY A 85 -3.65 -17.35 -14.86
CA GLY A 85 -4.66 -18.09 -14.11
C GLY A 85 -4.19 -18.63 -12.76
N LEU A 86 -3.03 -18.16 -12.26
CA LEU A 86 -2.45 -18.57 -10.98
C LEU A 86 -3.00 -17.77 -9.80
N ALA A 87 -3.41 -16.53 -10.04
CA ALA A 87 -4.15 -15.71 -9.08
C ALA A 87 -5.60 -15.59 -9.53
N THR A 88 -6.53 -15.82 -8.61
CA THR A 88 -7.98 -15.73 -8.86
C THR A 88 -8.64 -14.88 -7.77
N ASN A 89 -9.79 -14.26 -8.09
CA ASN A 89 -10.54 -13.42 -7.14
C ASN A 89 -9.73 -12.22 -6.61
N VAL A 90 -8.96 -11.59 -7.51
CA VAL A 90 -8.18 -10.39 -7.21
C VAL A 90 -9.13 -9.22 -6.96
N LYS A 91 -9.05 -8.61 -5.77
CA LYS A 91 -9.95 -7.53 -5.35
C LYS A 91 -9.26 -6.17 -5.42
N VAL A 92 -10.03 -5.17 -5.83
CA VAL A 92 -9.64 -3.75 -5.82
C VAL A 92 -10.85 -2.92 -5.36
N PRO A 93 -10.63 -1.76 -4.73
CA PRO A 93 -11.71 -0.94 -4.22
C PRO A 93 -12.52 -0.31 -5.35
N THR A 94 -13.84 -0.32 -5.17
CA THR A 94 -14.78 0.39 -6.05
C THR A 94 -14.74 1.89 -5.78
N ASP A 95 -15.17 2.69 -6.76
CA ASP A 95 -15.18 4.15 -6.59
C ASP A 95 -16.15 4.61 -5.50
N ALA A 96 -17.24 3.87 -5.27
CA ALA A 96 -18.14 4.12 -4.15
C ALA A 96 -17.45 3.92 -2.78
N GLU A 97 -16.61 2.90 -2.64
CA GLU A 97 -15.83 2.67 -1.42
C GLU A 97 -14.75 3.73 -1.23
N LYS A 98 -14.09 4.15 -2.32
CA LYS A 98 -13.16 5.29 -2.30
C LYS A 98 -13.83 6.56 -1.79
N VAL A 99 -15.00 6.90 -2.34
CA VAL A 99 -15.77 8.08 -1.91
C VAL A 99 -16.11 8.01 -0.42
N LYS A 100 -16.52 6.84 0.09
CA LYS A 100 -16.80 6.65 1.53
C LYS A 100 -15.59 6.89 2.43
N LYS A 101 -14.39 6.49 1.99
CA LYS A 101 -13.13 6.68 2.73
C LYS A 101 -12.49 8.05 2.46
N SER A 102 -13.06 8.86 1.59
CA SER A 102 -12.57 10.22 1.33
C SER A 102 -12.86 11.16 2.51
N PHE A 103 -12.04 12.19 2.66
CA PHE A 103 -12.26 13.23 3.66
C PHE A 103 -13.57 14.01 3.46
N VAL A 104 -14.11 14.03 2.24
CA VAL A 104 -15.35 14.76 1.92
C VAL A 104 -16.55 14.21 2.68
N ILE A 105 -16.75 12.88 2.67
CA ILE A 105 -17.87 12.27 3.39
C ILE A 105 -17.62 12.27 4.88
N SER A 106 -16.39 11.99 5.32
CA SER A 106 -16.08 11.94 6.75
C SER A 106 -16.40 13.23 7.49
N ASN A 107 -16.21 14.39 6.85
CA ASN A 107 -16.47 15.68 7.48
C ASN A 107 -17.96 16.07 7.51
N ASN A 108 -18.81 15.38 6.73
CA ASN A 108 -20.25 15.63 6.64
C ASN A 108 -21.09 14.71 7.56
N THR A 109 -20.44 13.78 8.27
CA THR A 109 -21.07 12.85 9.22
C THR A 109 -20.90 13.27 10.70
N LEU A 110 -20.67 14.57 10.96
CA LEU A 110 -20.63 15.16 12.30
C LEU A 110 -21.89 15.99 12.58
#